data_AF-A0A1C0B7L6-F1
#
_entry.id   AF-A0A1C0B7L6-F1
#
_cell.length_a   1.000
_cell.length_b   1.000
_cell.length_c   1.000
_cell.angle_alpha   90.00
_cell.angle_beta   90.00
_cell.angle_gamma   90.00
#
_symmetry.space_group_name_H-M   'P 1'
#
loop_
_entity.id
_entity.type
_entity.pdbx_description
1 polymer ?
#
loop_
_entity_poly.entity_id
_entity_poly.type
_entity_poly.pdbx_seq_one_letter_code
_entity_poly.pdbx_strand_id
1 'polypeptide(L)'
;MSLKEAMKADLSVFYNSDEFAKECIYKDKKVSILFAKNDLDFFDVDTKRISGRADDFIGIEDGDILEIEGKKYTVINFSFESKPQLFISIKDM
;
A
#
# COMPACT_ATOMS: atom_id res chain seq x y z
N MET A 1 -11.31 37.37 -11.90
CA MET A 1 -10.65 36.14 -11.42
C MET A 1 -9.40 36.55 -10.67
N SER A 2 -9.33 36.25 -9.38
CA SER A 2 -8.18 36.58 -8.54
C SER A 2 -7.18 35.43 -8.54
N LEU A 3 -5.87 35.73 -8.43
CA LEU A 3 -4.77 34.78 -8.22
C LEU A 3 -5.07 33.73 -7.12
N LYS A 4 -5.94 34.10 -6.16
CA LYS A 4 -6.38 33.24 -5.06
C LYS A 4 -7.24 32.04 -5.49
N GLU A 5 -7.93 32.13 -6.63
CA GLU A 5 -8.80 31.07 -7.14
C GLU A 5 -8.00 30.03 -7.94
N ALA A 6 -6.94 30.45 -8.64
CA ALA A 6 -6.07 29.54 -9.41
C ALA A 6 -5.23 28.61 -8.52
N MET A 7 -4.75 29.09 -7.36
CA MET A 7 -3.97 28.26 -6.42
C MET A 7 -4.78 27.15 -5.76
N LYS A 8 -6.11 27.28 -5.69
CA LYS A 8 -6.98 26.26 -5.10
C LYS A 8 -7.27 25.11 -6.05
N ALA A 9 -7.22 25.36 -7.37
CA ALA A 9 -7.40 24.34 -8.39
C ALA A 9 -6.17 23.43 -8.53
N ASP A 10 -4.96 23.98 -8.33
CA ASP A 10 -3.72 23.21 -8.45
C ASP A 10 -3.57 22.16 -7.33
N LEU A 11 -4.01 22.48 -6.10
CA LEU A 11 -3.98 21.55 -4.97
C LEU A 11 -4.89 20.32 -5.16
N SER A 12 -5.92 20.42 -6.02
CA SER A 12 -6.79 19.30 -6.37
C SER A 12 -6.22 18.40 -7.47
N VAL A 13 -5.18 18.83 -8.20
CA VAL A 13 -4.52 18.00 -9.23
C VAL A 13 -3.51 17.03 -8.60
N PHE A 14 -3.00 17.34 -7.41
CA PHE A 14 -2.10 16.44 -6.67
C PHE A 14 -2.81 15.28 -5.97
N TYR A 15 -4.14 15.37 -5.81
CA TYR A 15 -4.96 14.29 -5.26
C TYR A 15 -5.75 13.64 -6.39
N ASN A 16 -5.05 12.87 -7.24
CA ASN A 16 -5.66 11.69 -7.83
C ASN A 16 -5.96 10.70 -6.68
N SER A 17 -6.97 11.01 -5.87
CA SER A 17 -7.49 10.20 -4.75
C SER A 17 -8.25 8.96 -5.21
N ASP A 18 -7.82 8.31 -6.29
CA ASP A 18 -8.43 7.05 -6.74
C ASP A 18 -7.62 5.81 -6.27
N GLU A 19 -6.49 6.02 -5.59
CA GLU A 19 -5.76 4.98 -4.86
C GLU A 19 -5.94 5.21 -3.37
N PHE A 20 -7.09 4.81 -2.83
CA PHE A 20 -7.33 4.86 -1.39
C PHE A 20 -6.34 3.97 -0.65
N ALA A 21 -5.55 4.59 0.23
CA ALA A 21 -4.77 3.86 1.21
C ALA A 21 -5.73 3.03 2.08
N LYS A 22 -5.57 1.71 2.07
CA LYS A 22 -6.31 0.78 2.92
C LYS A 22 -5.64 0.67 4.28
N GLU A 23 -6.45 0.48 5.31
CA GLU A 23 -5.96 0.13 6.64
C GLU A 23 -5.54 -1.34 6.65
N CYS A 24 -4.30 -1.58 7.06
CA CYS A 24 -3.73 -2.89 7.31
C CYS A 24 -3.32 -2.97 8.77
N ILE A 25 -3.47 -4.13 9.39
CA ILE A 25 -3.00 -4.40 10.74
C ILE A 25 -1.79 -5.32 10.63
N TYR A 26 -0.64 -4.82 11.06
CA TYR A 26 0.62 -5.53 11.10
C TYR A 26 1.16 -5.56 12.52
N LYS A 27 1.37 -6.74 13.12
CA LYS A 27 1.86 -6.90 14.51
C LYS A 27 1.11 -6.00 15.51
N ASP A 28 -0.23 -6.00 15.46
CA ASP A 28 -1.13 -5.16 16.28
C ASP A 28 -1.07 -3.64 15.99
N LYS A 29 -0.26 -3.21 15.01
CA LYS A 29 -0.20 -1.81 14.57
C LYS A 29 -1.05 -1.58 13.34
N LYS A 30 -1.82 -0.50 13.36
CA LYS A 30 -2.55 0.00 12.20
C LYS A 30 -1.59 0.76 11.29
N VAL A 31 -1.44 0.28 10.08
CA VAL A 31 -0.54 0.81 9.05
C VAL A 31 -1.32 1.08 7.78
N SER A 32 -0.97 2.15 7.07
CA SER A 32 -1.62 2.49 5.80
C SER A 32 -0.87 1.86 4.64
N ILE A 33 -1.57 1.09 3.81
CA ILE A 33 -1.02 0.47 2.61
C ILE A 33 -1.80 0.88 1.38
N LEU A 34 -1.14 0.89 0.24
CA LEU A 34 -1.72 1.12 -1.07
C LEU A 34 -1.64 -0.20 -1.84
N PHE A 35 -2.76 -0.71 -2.33
CA PHE A 35 -2.72 -1.82 -3.27
C PHE A 35 -2.16 -1.29 -4.58
N ALA A 36 -1.01 -1.83 -4.99
CA ALA A 36 -0.57 -1.56 -6.35
C ALA A 36 -1.62 -2.17 -7.28
N LYS A 37 -2.25 -1.35 -8.14
CA LYS A 37 -3.09 -1.86 -9.23
C LYS A 37 -2.25 -2.85 -10.01
N ASN A 38 -2.53 -4.13 -9.81
CA ASN A 38 -1.88 -5.20 -10.55
C ASN A 38 -2.54 -5.19 -11.94
N ASP A 39 -2.05 -4.32 -12.82
CA ASP A 39 -2.45 -4.26 -14.24
C ASP A 39 -1.87 -5.45 -15.03
N LEU A 40 -1.36 -6.46 -14.33
CA LEU A 40 -0.76 -7.64 -14.91
C LEU A 40 -1.54 -8.86 -14.43
N ASP A 41 -2.53 -9.20 -15.24
CA ASP A 41 -3.17 -10.51 -15.43
C ASP A 41 -2.11 -11.58 -15.84
N PHE A 42 -0.99 -11.64 -15.12
CA PHE A 42 0.10 -12.54 -15.40
C PHE A 42 0.33 -13.40 -14.17
N PHE A 43 -0.15 -14.63 -14.31
CA PHE A 43 -0.02 -15.79 -13.44
C PHE A 43 -1.13 -15.98 -12.40
N ASP A 44 -1.84 -17.07 -12.64
CA ASP A 44 -2.75 -17.87 -11.81
C ASP A 44 -2.16 -18.19 -10.42
N VAL A 45 -1.86 -17.18 -9.62
CA VAL A 45 -1.43 -17.30 -8.23
C VAL A 45 -2.01 -16.10 -7.50
N ASP A 46 -2.83 -16.33 -6.48
CA ASP A 46 -3.55 -15.34 -5.65
C ASP A 46 -2.60 -14.43 -4.83
N THR A 47 -1.59 -13.86 -5.47
CA THR A 47 -0.58 -12.99 -4.86
C THR A 47 -0.90 -11.55 -5.20
N LYS A 48 -1.20 -10.75 -4.18
CA LYS A 48 -1.45 -9.31 -4.31
C LYS A 48 -0.17 -8.57 -3.94
N ARG A 49 0.07 -7.43 -4.59
CA ARG A 49 1.19 -6.54 -4.23
C ARG A 49 0.64 -5.30 -3.55
N ILE A 50 1.14 -5.01 -2.37
CA ILE A 50 0.84 -3.80 -1.61
C ILE A 50 2.11 -2.96 -1.50
N SER A 51 1.94 -1.66 -1.32
CA SER A 51 3.01 -0.73 -1.01
C SER A 51 2.68 0.02 0.26
N GLY A 52 3.69 0.36 1.04
CA GLY A 52 3.51 1.03 2.32
C GLY A 52 4.76 1.79 2.70
N ARG A 53 4.73 2.44 3.87
CA ARG A 53 5.91 3.11 4.40
C ARG A 53 6.81 2.08 5.10
N ALA A 54 8.09 2.06 4.75
CA ALA A 54 9.07 1.16 5.36
C ALA A 54 9.15 1.31 6.90
N ASP A 55 8.88 2.51 7.42
CA ASP A 55 8.88 2.80 8.86
C ASP A 55 7.69 2.15 9.61
N ASP A 56 6.56 1.98 8.94
CA ASP A 56 5.39 1.30 9.50
C ASP A 56 5.61 -0.23 9.59
N PHE A 57 6.47 -0.77 8.72
CA PHE A 57 6.81 -2.19 8.61
C PHE A 57 8.20 -2.53 9.18
N ILE A 58 8.61 -1.83 10.24
CA ILE A 58 9.87 -2.12 10.93
C ILE A 58 9.84 -3.56 11.45
N GLY A 59 10.78 -4.38 10.97
CA GLY A 59 10.88 -5.79 11.33
C GLY A 59 9.94 -6.72 10.57
N ILE A 60 9.54 -6.34 9.33
CA ILE A 60 8.85 -7.25 8.41
C ILE A 60 9.74 -8.43 8.01
N GLU A 61 9.17 -9.62 8.10
CA GLU A 61 9.80 -10.89 7.74
C GLU A 61 8.93 -11.67 6.75
N ASP A 62 9.53 -12.58 5.99
CA ASP A 62 8.77 -13.54 5.20
C ASP A 62 7.96 -14.47 6.12
N GLY A 63 6.71 -14.73 5.75
CA GLY A 63 5.78 -15.50 6.57
C GLY A 63 5.00 -14.69 7.62
N ASP A 64 5.25 -13.39 7.77
CA ASP A 64 4.45 -12.53 8.64
C ASP A 64 2.98 -12.49 8.19
N ILE A 65 2.06 -12.29 9.14
CA ILE A 65 0.62 -12.21 8.88
C ILE A 65 0.17 -10.75 8.93
N LEU A 66 -0.49 -10.32 7.87
CA LEU A 66 -1.09 -9.02 7.68
C LEU A 66 -2.60 -9.17 7.66
N GLU A 67 -3.34 -8.33 8.37
CA GLU A 67 -4.79 -8.30 8.28
C GLU A 67 -5.23 -7.03 7.55
N ILE A 68 -5.87 -7.19 6.39
CA ILE A 68 -6.33 -6.09 5.56
C ILE A 68 -7.83 -6.24 5.37
N GLU A 69 -8.61 -5.25 5.80
CA GLU A 69 -10.09 -5.29 5.76
C GLU A 69 -10.70 -6.56 6.40
N GLY A 70 -10.07 -7.09 7.46
CA GLY A 70 -10.52 -8.31 8.15
C GLY A 70 -10.18 -9.62 7.43
N LYS A 71 -9.42 -9.57 6.33
CA LYS A 71 -8.84 -10.75 5.67
C LYS A 71 -7.38 -10.90 6.05
N LYS A 72 -6.97 -12.13 6.34
CA LYS A 72 -5.59 -12.45 6.69
C LYS A 72 -4.80 -12.80 5.44
N TYR A 73 -3.65 -12.18 5.33
CA TYR A 73 -2.71 -12.32 4.23
C TYR A 73 -1.34 -12.70 4.79
N THR A 74 -0.63 -13.60 4.13
CA THR A 74 0.75 -13.93 4.48
C THR A 74 1.72 -13.16 3.59
N VAL A 75 2.74 -12.57 4.19
CA VAL A 75 3.87 -11.96 3.47
C VAL A 75 4.69 -13.05 2.80
N ILE A 76 4.76 -13.02 1.48
CA ILE A 76 5.61 -13.93 0.70
C ILE A 76 6.97 -13.29 0.43
N ASN A 77 6.96 -12.01 0.09
CA ASN A 77 8.17 -11.29 -0.27
C ASN A 77 8.00 -9.81 0.06
N PHE A 78 9.10 -9.12 0.32
CA PHE A 78 9.10 -7.68 0.49
C PHE A 78 10.36 -7.07 -0.13
N SER A 79 10.28 -5.81 -0.53
CA SER A 79 11.37 -5.13 -1.23
C SER A 79 11.36 -3.64 -0.90
N PHE A 80 12.50 -3.13 -0.45
CA PHE A 80 12.69 -1.72 -0.16
C PHE A 80 13.25 -1.03 -1.41
N GLU A 81 12.39 -0.46 -2.26
CA GLU A 81 12.87 0.25 -3.47
C GLU A 81 13.56 1.58 -3.14
N SER A 82 12.99 2.37 -2.22
CA SER A 82 13.59 3.64 -1.77
C SER A 82 12.89 4.11 -0.52
N LYS A 83 13.64 4.43 0.55
CA LYS A 83 13.06 5.05 1.75
C LYS A 83 12.32 6.33 1.34
N PRO A 84 11.03 6.52 1.72
CA PRO A 84 10.29 5.79 2.74
C PRO A 84 9.36 4.68 2.22
N GLN A 85 9.40 4.28 0.96
CA GLN A 85 8.49 3.30 0.34
C GLN A 85 9.03 1.86 0.35
N LEU A 86 8.13 0.93 0.65
CA LEU A 86 8.31 -0.52 0.68
C LEU A 86 7.23 -1.15 -0.18
N PHE A 87 7.58 -2.21 -0.90
CA PHE A 87 6.62 -3.10 -1.55
C PHE A 87 6.58 -4.44 -0.82
N ILE A 88 5.39 -4.99 -0.67
CA ILE A 88 5.16 -6.28 -0.03
C ILE A 88 4.26 -7.10 -0.95
N SER A 89 4.69 -8.30 -1.30
CA SER A 89 3.88 -9.30 -1.95
C SER A 89 3.23 -10.16 -0.87
N ILE A 90 1.90 -10.22 -0.93
CA ILE A 90 1.07 -10.91 0.04
C ILE A 90 0.20 -11.96 -0.67
N LYS A 91 -0.20 -12.99 0.05
CA LYS A 91 -1.09 -14.05 -0.47
C LYS A 91 -2.21 -14.36 0.52
N ASP A 92 -3.40 -14.60 -0.01
CA ASP A 92 -4.57 -15.00 0.79
C ASP A 92 -4.32 -16.37 1.45
N MET A 93 -4.73 -16.52 2.71
CA MET A 93 -4.59 -17.76 3.50
C MET A 93 -5.81 -18.67 3.40
#